data_AF-A0A535XB18-F1
#
_entry.id   AF-A0A535XB18-F1
#
_cell.length_a   1.000
_cell.length_b   1.000
_cell.length_c   1.000
_cell.angle_alpha   90.00
_cell.angle_beta   90.00
_cell.angle_gamma   90.00
#
_symmetry.space_group_name_H-M   'P 1'
#
loop_
_entity.id
_entity.type
_entity.pdbx_description
1 polymer ?
#
loop_
_entity_poly.entity_id
_entity_poly.type
_entity_poly.pdbx_seq_one_letter_code
_entity_poly.pdbx_strand_id
1 'polypeptide(L)'
;MRLAAMRPVPPTQAQRILGQYHYAYRDLTGAVAGLRDDDLDRAPAEGEWPVREVILHMFGADHGFLGTVQYARDPDRPADEEEAGDRWPTWRKEHGYAAPGSLPGGIADVRTAIFEIHRRVLRELGDLRDVDLERPAGFWDGVKPIRFRLHRFEAHYVQHTIQIDKTLEAIGRAPTEARRLVRVLYRDLAAVEMLSSDGFGQRERDEVAKTIGDRAAEINRT
;
A
#
# COMPACT_ATOMS: atom_id res chain seq x y z
N MET A 1 -16.86 -39.84 -8.87
CA MET A 1 -15.81 -38.81 -8.68
C MET A 1 -16.38 -37.71 -7.80
N ARG A 2 -15.82 -37.45 -6.61
CA ARG A 2 -16.36 -36.46 -5.66
C ARG A 2 -15.98 -35.04 -6.09
N LEU A 3 -16.96 -34.24 -6.50
CA LEU A 3 -16.86 -32.79 -6.76
C LEU A 3 -16.57 -31.92 -5.51
N ALA A 4 -16.19 -32.53 -4.39
CA ALA A 4 -15.94 -31.85 -3.12
C ALA A 4 -14.51 -31.28 -2.98
N ALA A 5 -13.64 -31.46 -3.98
CA ALA A 5 -12.20 -31.21 -3.86
C ALA A 5 -11.72 -29.82 -4.36
N MET A 6 -12.61 -28.83 -4.58
CA MET A 6 -12.18 -27.50 -5.04
C MET A 6 -12.98 -26.34 -4.45
N ARG A 7 -13.42 -26.42 -3.19
CA ARG A 7 -13.85 -25.18 -2.51
C ARG A 7 -12.59 -24.39 -2.16
N PRO A 8 -12.40 -23.17 -2.71
CA PRO A 8 -11.28 -22.34 -2.31
C PRO A 8 -11.36 -22.10 -0.81
N VAL A 9 -10.23 -22.22 -0.13
CA VAL A 9 -10.12 -21.91 1.30
C VAL A 9 -10.54 -20.45 1.48
N PRO A 10 -11.51 -20.13 2.35
CA PRO A 10 -11.88 -18.76 2.62
C PRO A 10 -10.67 -17.95 3.10
N PRO A 11 -10.53 -16.68 2.69
CA PRO A 11 -9.39 -15.88 3.12
C PRO A 11 -9.39 -15.69 4.65
N THR A 12 -8.20 -15.72 5.25
CA THR A 12 -7.99 -15.42 6.68
C THR A 12 -8.37 -13.97 6.99
N GLN A 13 -8.52 -13.62 8.27
CA GLN A 13 -8.75 -12.23 8.64
C GLN A 13 -7.58 -11.34 8.21
N ALA A 14 -6.33 -11.80 8.42
CA ALA A 14 -5.14 -11.08 7.97
C ALA A 14 -5.16 -10.82 6.46
N GLN A 15 -5.50 -11.83 5.65
CA GLN A 15 -5.61 -11.69 4.19
C GLN A 15 -6.68 -10.68 3.78
N ARG A 16 -7.83 -10.63 4.48
CA ARG A 16 -8.87 -9.63 4.20
C ARG A 16 -8.40 -8.21 4.50
N ILE A 17 -7.70 -8.00 5.62
CA ILE A 17 -7.16 -6.67 5.97
C ILE A 17 -6.10 -6.24 4.96
N LEU A 18 -5.20 -7.13 4.56
CA LEU A 18 -4.22 -6.85 3.50
C LEU A 18 -4.91 -6.55 2.15
N GLY A 19 -6.04 -7.20 1.86
CA GLY A 19 -6.87 -6.87 0.70
C GLY A 19 -7.46 -5.45 0.75
N GLN A 20 -7.85 -4.95 1.93
CA GLN A 20 -8.29 -3.56 2.10
C GLN A 20 -7.15 -2.58 1.86
N TYR A 21 -5.96 -2.86 2.40
CA TYR A 21 -4.77 -2.08 2.11
C TYR A 21 -4.46 -2.05 0.61
N HIS A 22 -4.49 -3.20 -0.05
CA HIS A 22 -4.26 -3.30 -1.49
C HIS A 22 -5.26 -2.48 -2.32
N TYR A 23 -6.53 -2.47 -1.91
CA TYR A 23 -7.56 -1.62 -2.51
C TYR A 23 -7.23 -0.13 -2.38
N ALA A 24 -6.83 0.31 -1.18
CA ALA A 24 -6.43 1.70 -0.94
C ALA A 24 -5.15 2.08 -1.71
N TYR A 25 -4.18 1.17 -1.82
CA TYR A 25 -3.01 1.32 -2.69
C TYR A 25 -3.42 1.53 -4.15
N ARG A 26 -4.36 0.74 -4.67
CA ARG A 26 -4.82 0.90 -6.04
C ARG A 26 -5.53 2.23 -6.28
N ASP A 27 -6.33 2.67 -5.31
CA ASP A 27 -6.96 4.00 -5.35
C ASP A 27 -5.91 5.13 -5.43
N LEU A 28 -4.88 5.08 -4.58
CA LEU A 28 -3.73 6.00 -4.63
C LEU A 28 -3.05 5.95 -6.00
N THR A 29 -2.72 4.77 -6.53
CA THR A 29 -2.07 4.65 -7.84
C THR A 29 -2.91 5.25 -8.97
N GLY A 30 -4.24 5.09 -8.91
CA GLY A 30 -5.17 5.72 -9.85
C GLY A 30 -5.19 7.24 -9.72
N ALA A 31 -5.18 7.77 -8.49
CA ALA A 31 -5.08 9.20 -8.23
C ALA A 31 -3.76 9.78 -8.80
N VAL A 32 -2.65 9.02 -8.69
CA VAL A 32 -1.35 9.49 -9.16
C VAL A 32 -1.00 9.16 -10.60
N ALA A 33 -1.81 8.39 -11.31
CA ALA A 33 -1.54 7.88 -12.66
C ALA A 33 -1.37 8.98 -13.72
N GLY A 34 -2.00 10.14 -13.53
CA GLY A 34 -2.02 11.24 -14.49
C GLY A 34 -1.12 12.43 -14.17
N LEU A 35 -0.34 12.37 -13.09
CA LEU A 35 0.58 13.46 -12.70
C LEU A 35 1.78 13.55 -13.65
N ARG A 36 2.29 14.78 -13.75
CA ARG A 36 3.56 15.14 -14.37
C ARG A 36 4.61 15.45 -13.30
N ASP A 37 5.87 15.48 -13.68
CA ASP A 37 6.98 15.82 -12.77
C ASP A 37 6.75 17.18 -12.10
N ASP A 38 6.37 18.19 -12.90
CA ASP A 38 6.10 19.55 -12.40
C ASP A 38 4.95 19.61 -11.37
N ASP A 39 4.05 18.62 -11.33
CA ASP A 39 2.94 18.62 -10.38
C ASP A 39 3.37 18.13 -8.98
N LEU A 40 4.50 17.40 -8.87
CA LEU A 40 4.96 16.78 -7.63
C LEU A 40 5.33 17.78 -6.55
N ASP A 41 5.96 18.89 -6.95
CA ASP A 41 6.63 19.85 -6.07
C ASP A 41 5.89 21.19 -5.98
N ARG A 42 4.73 21.31 -6.65
CA ARG A 42 3.87 22.49 -6.57
C ARG A 42 3.05 22.45 -5.28
N ALA A 43 3.40 23.32 -4.34
CA ALA A 43 2.63 23.51 -3.12
C ALA A 43 1.27 24.18 -3.44
N PRO A 44 0.17 23.74 -2.82
CA PRO A 44 -1.15 24.32 -3.05
C PRO A 44 -1.30 25.71 -2.40
N ALA A 45 -0.60 25.96 -1.29
CA ALA A 45 -0.47 27.25 -0.62
C ALA A 45 0.84 27.31 0.18
N GLU A 46 1.20 28.49 0.70
CA GLU A 46 2.34 28.65 1.60
C GLU A 46 2.16 27.78 2.85
N GLY A 47 3.19 26.99 3.17
CA GLY A 47 3.18 26.07 4.32
C GLY A 47 2.40 24.77 4.13
N GLU A 48 1.68 24.60 3.01
CA GLU A 48 0.99 23.35 2.68
C GLU A 48 1.88 22.39 1.89
N TRP A 49 1.64 21.09 2.05
CA TRP A 49 2.49 20.06 1.45
C TRP A 49 2.18 19.83 -0.03
N PRO A 50 3.20 19.85 -0.91
CA PRO A 50 3.07 19.36 -2.27
C PRO A 50 2.91 17.83 -2.28
N VAL A 51 2.54 17.27 -3.43
CA VAL A 51 2.25 15.83 -3.57
C VAL A 51 3.43 14.95 -3.14
N ARG A 52 4.67 15.34 -3.47
CA ARG A 52 5.87 14.59 -3.08
C ARG A 52 5.99 14.44 -1.57
N GLU A 53 5.74 15.51 -0.82
CA GLU A 53 5.82 15.52 0.64
C GLU A 53 4.71 14.67 1.27
N VAL A 54 3.50 14.71 0.70
CA VAL A 54 2.40 13.83 1.14
C VAL A 54 2.77 12.36 0.95
N ILE A 55 3.33 11.99 -0.21
CA ILE A 55 3.75 10.61 -0.48
C ILE A 55 4.93 10.19 0.41
N LEU A 56 5.91 11.08 0.63
CA LEU A 56 7.03 10.83 1.55
C LEU A 56 6.51 10.57 2.98
N HIS A 57 5.52 11.34 3.43
CA HIS A 57 4.85 11.12 4.71
C HIS A 57 4.17 9.74 4.77
N MET A 58 3.49 9.31 3.69
CA MET A 58 2.90 7.97 3.58
C MET A 58 3.94 6.86 3.69
N PHE A 59 5.14 7.05 3.13
CA PHE A 59 6.22 6.07 3.24
C PHE A 59 6.73 5.95 4.67
N GLY A 60 6.80 7.08 5.38
CA GLY A 60 7.03 7.10 6.83
C GLY A 60 6.08 6.18 7.59
N ALA A 61 4.79 6.25 7.25
CA ALA A 61 3.77 5.41 7.85
C ALA A 61 3.89 3.94 7.44
N ASP A 62 4.07 3.62 6.15
CA ASP A 62 4.20 2.24 5.68
C ASP A 62 5.39 1.53 6.32
N HIS A 63 6.56 2.17 6.31
CA HIS A 63 7.77 1.63 6.95
C HIS A 63 7.57 1.49 8.46
N GLY A 64 6.95 2.48 9.11
CA GLY A 64 6.66 2.45 10.54
C GLY A 64 5.73 1.31 10.91
N PHE A 65 4.57 1.19 10.26
CA PHE A 65 3.60 0.14 10.53
C PHE A 65 4.16 -1.24 10.22
N LEU A 66 4.85 -1.41 9.09
CA LEU A 66 5.49 -2.68 8.72
C LEU A 66 6.53 -3.06 9.77
N GLY A 67 7.43 -2.14 10.11
CA GLY A 67 8.46 -2.38 11.10
C GLY A 67 7.88 -2.70 12.48
N THR A 68 6.84 -2.01 12.93
CA THR A 68 6.19 -2.27 14.22
C THR A 68 5.56 -3.67 14.26
N VAL A 69 4.92 -4.10 13.18
CA VAL A 69 4.36 -5.46 13.08
C VAL A 69 5.47 -6.51 13.10
N GLN A 70 6.55 -6.28 12.37
CA GLN A 70 7.68 -7.22 12.31
C GLN A 70 8.45 -7.27 13.64
N TYR A 71 8.62 -6.14 14.32
CA TYR A 71 9.22 -6.10 15.64
C TYR A 71 8.38 -6.83 16.69
N ALA A 72 7.05 -6.67 16.66
CA ALA A 72 6.14 -7.43 17.52
C ALA A 72 6.17 -8.96 17.25
N ARG A 73 6.67 -9.39 16.10
CA ARG A 73 6.88 -10.80 15.73
C ARG A 73 8.29 -11.30 16.02
N ASP A 74 9.23 -10.40 16.28
CA ASP A 74 10.64 -10.72 16.46
C ASP A 74 10.84 -11.55 17.74
N PRO A 75 11.47 -12.73 17.66
CA PRO A 75 11.72 -13.58 18.82
C PRO A 75 12.67 -12.96 19.85
N ASP A 76 13.53 -12.03 19.43
CA ASP A 76 14.52 -11.35 20.26
C ASP A 76 14.00 -10.00 20.78
N ARG A 77 12.73 -9.65 20.52
CA ARG A 77 12.10 -8.46 21.10
C ARG A 77 12.06 -8.59 22.63
N PRO A 78 12.52 -7.58 23.39
CA PRO A 78 12.36 -7.57 24.84
C PRO A 78 10.91 -7.76 25.27
N ALA A 79 10.71 -8.51 26.36
CA ALA A 79 9.38 -8.74 26.92
C ALA A 79 8.85 -7.51 27.66
N ASP A 80 9.73 -6.72 28.26
CA ASP A 80 9.40 -5.44 28.87
C ASP A 80 9.15 -4.37 27.79
N GLU A 81 8.08 -3.58 27.94
CA GLU A 81 7.66 -2.61 26.92
C GLU A 81 8.54 -1.35 26.88
N GLU A 82 9.13 -0.95 28.00
CA GLU A 82 10.05 0.18 28.06
C GLU A 82 11.36 -0.20 27.37
N GLU A 83 11.94 -1.35 27.72
CA GLU A 83 13.13 -1.88 27.05
C GLU A 83 12.89 -2.12 25.54
N ALA A 84 11.71 -2.66 25.18
CA ALA A 84 11.34 -2.83 23.78
C ALA A 84 11.23 -1.49 23.04
N GLY A 85 10.69 -0.47 23.71
CA GLY A 85 10.59 0.91 23.21
C GLY A 85 11.97 1.55 22.97
N ASP A 86 12.90 1.37 23.90
CA ASP A 86 14.27 1.87 23.78
C ASP A 86 15.06 1.16 22.68
N ARG A 87 14.82 -0.13 22.47
CA ARG A 87 15.47 -0.92 21.41
C ARG A 87 14.93 -0.60 20.02
N TRP A 88 13.68 -0.18 19.89
CA TRP A 88 12.99 0.03 18.61
C TRP A 88 13.74 0.94 17.60
N PRO A 89 14.24 2.14 17.96
CA PRO A 89 14.89 3.04 17.01
C PRO A 89 16.12 2.42 16.33
N THR A 90 16.89 1.63 17.07
CA THR A 90 18.08 0.95 16.55
C THR A 90 17.67 -0.28 15.74
N TRP A 91 16.72 -1.08 16.26
CA TRP A 91 16.23 -2.29 15.61
C TRP A 91 15.66 -2.00 14.22
N ARG A 92 14.81 -0.97 14.10
CA ARG A 92 14.19 -0.61 12.80
C ARG A 92 15.23 -0.19 11.76
N LYS A 93 16.37 0.38 12.18
CA LYS A 93 17.44 0.78 11.27
C LYS A 93 18.23 -0.43 10.79
N GLU A 94 18.62 -1.31 11.73
CA GLU A 94 19.36 -2.54 11.44
C GLU A 94 18.60 -3.48 10.50
N HIS A 95 17.27 -3.55 10.64
CA HIS A 95 16.41 -4.43 9.85
C HIS A 95 15.80 -3.73 8.62
N GLY A 96 16.23 -2.51 8.30
CA GLY A 96 15.80 -1.81 7.09
C GLY A 96 14.33 -1.36 7.09
N TYR A 97 13.74 -1.12 8.27
CA TYR A 97 12.41 -0.52 8.47
C TYR A 97 12.48 0.99 8.74
N ALA A 98 13.65 1.62 8.65
CA ALA A 98 13.76 3.07 8.59
C ALA A 98 13.15 3.58 7.27
N ALA A 99 12.26 4.56 7.36
CA ALA A 99 11.71 5.24 6.19
C ALA A 99 12.79 6.05 5.45
N PRO A 100 12.66 6.24 4.13
CA PRO A 100 13.54 7.13 3.39
C PRO A 100 13.39 8.58 3.89
N GLY A 101 14.49 9.35 3.83
CA GLY A 101 14.48 10.77 4.19
C GLY A 101 14.01 11.69 3.06
N SER A 102 13.94 11.19 1.83
CA SER A 102 13.47 11.93 0.66
C SER A 102 13.00 10.97 -0.43
N LEU A 103 12.23 11.49 -1.39
CA LEU A 103 11.83 10.79 -2.62
C LEU A 103 12.40 11.55 -3.82
N PRO A 104 13.62 11.23 -4.29
CA PRO A 104 14.22 11.92 -5.43
C PRO A 104 13.54 11.51 -6.76
N GLY A 105 13.83 12.26 -7.82
CA GLY A 105 13.41 11.91 -9.18
C GLY A 105 12.02 12.42 -9.58
N GLY A 106 11.55 11.96 -10.73
CA GLY A 106 10.27 12.34 -11.34
C GLY A 106 9.12 11.44 -10.90
N ILE A 107 7.95 11.61 -11.52
CA ILE A 107 6.74 10.84 -11.21
C ILE A 107 6.91 9.35 -11.47
N ALA A 108 7.76 8.97 -12.42
CA ALA A 108 8.09 7.57 -12.68
C ALA A 108 8.82 6.93 -11.49
N ASP A 109 9.78 7.63 -10.90
CA ASP A 109 10.52 7.18 -9.73
C ASP A 109 9.60 7.07 -8.51
N VAL A 110 8.74 8.07 -8.30
CA VAL A 110 7.74 8.08 -7.22
C VAL A 110 6.77 6.90 -7.34
N ARG A 111 6.24 6.63 -8.53
CA ARG A 111 5.36 5.48 -8.78
C ARG A 111 6.06 4.15 -8.55
N THR A 112 7.33 4.05 -8.96
CA THR A 112 8.15 2.86 -8.72
C THR A 112 8.35 2.64 -7.23
N ALA A 113 8.66 3.70 -6.48
CA ALA A 113 8.84 3.64 -5.04
C ALA A 113 7.53 3.21 -4.33
N ILE A 114 6.36 3.73 -4.76
CA ILE A 114 5.04 3.34 -4.23
C ILE A 114 4.80 1.85 -4.45
N PHE A 115 5.10 1.36 -5.66
CA PHE A 115 4.98 -0.05 -6.01
C PHE A 115 5.89 -0.94 -5.16
N GLU A 116 7.15 -0.53 -4.96
CA GLU A 116 8.14 -1.31 -4.22
C GLU A 116 7.78 -1.47 -2.74
N ILE A 117 7.40 -0.39 -2.05
CA ILE A 117 7.01 -0.47 -0.65
C ILE A 117 5.72 -1.29 -0.48
N HIS A 118 4.71 -1.09 -1.33
CA HIS A 118 3.50 -1.90 -1.32
C HIS A 118 3.80 -3.39 -1.51
N ARG A 119 4.63 -3.74 -2.49
CA ARG A 119 5.06 -5.12 -2.72
C ARG A 119 5.81 -5.70 -1.53
N ARG A 120 6.62 -4.89 -0.84
CA ARG A 120 7.32 -5.29 0.37
C ARG A 120 6.34 -5.61 1.49
N VAL A 121 5.37 -4.72 1.74
CA VAL A 121 4.33 -4.92 2.76
C VAL A 121 3.57 -6.23 2.51
N LEU A 122 3.06 -6.44 1.29
CA LEU A 122 2.33 -7.68 0.96
C LEU A 122 3.20 -8.94 1.10
N ARG A 123 4.48 -8.87 0.71
CA ARG A 123 5.40 -10.01 0.80
C ARG A 123 5.72 -10.36 2.26
N GLU A 124 6.05 -9.37 3.08
CA GLU A 124 6.51 -9.59 4.47
C GLU A 124 5.36 -9.89 5.43
N LEU A 125 4.13 -9.49 5.10
CA LEU A 125 2.93 -9.78 5.89
C LEU A 125 2.08 -10.90 5.30
N GLY A 126 2.44 -11.44 4.14
CA GLY A 126 1.65 -12.46 3.44
C GLY A 126 1.55 -13.79 4.20
N ASP A 127 2.47 -14.07 5.11
CA ASP A 127 2.47 -15.25 5.98
C ASP A 127 1.80 -15.03 7.34
N LEU A 128 1.27 -13.83 7.58
CA LEU A 128 0.67 -13.47 8.86
C LEU A 128 -0.58 -14.32 9.12
N ARG A 129 -0.61 -14.99 10.27
CA ARG A 129 -1.73 -15.84 10.67
C ARG A 129 -2.68 -15.09 11.59
N ASP A 130 -3.93 -15.50 11.62
CA ASP A 130 -4.95 -14.85 12.46
C ASP A 130 -4.62 -14.88 13.96
N VAL A 131 -3.88 -15.90 14.42
CA VAL A 131 -3.39 -15.98 15.81
C VAL A 131 -2.39 -14.86 16.16
N ASP A 132 -1.68 -14.31 15.17
CA ASP A 132 -0.70 -13.26 15.39
C ASP A 132 -1.36 -11.87 15.49
N LEU A 133 -2.63 -11.72 15.08
CA LEU A 133 -3.34 -10.43 15.01
C LEU A 133 -3.55 -9.74 16.37
N GLU A 134 -3.63 -10.50 17.46
CA GLU A 134 -3.81 -9.96 18.82
C GLU A 134 -2.50 -9.72 19.56
N ARG A 135 -1.34 -10.01 18.94
CA ARG A 135 -0.04 -9.71 19.55
C ARG A 135 0.09 -8.20 19.84
N PRO A 136 0.59 -7.80 21.03
CA PRO A 136 0.86 -6.41 21.34
C PRO A 136 1.92 -5.81 20.40
N ALA A 137 1.65 -4.61 19.88
CA ALA A 137 2.52 -3.87 18.99
C ALA A 137 2.57 -2.38 19.40
N GLY A 138 3.64 -2.03 20.11
CA GLY A 138 3.92 -0.66 20.57
C GLY A 138 4.33 0.29 19.44
N PHE A 139 3.80 1.52 19.48
CA PHE A 139 4.24 2.62 18.63
C PHE A 139 4.03 3.96 19.35
N TRP A 140 4.13 5.08 18.65
CA TRP A 140 4.02 6.43 19.25
C TRP A 140 2.68 6.71 19.94
N ASP A 141 1.61 6.04 19.55
CA ASP A 141 0.24 6.15 20.09
C ASP A 141 -0.07 5.07 21.15
N GLY A 142 0.98 4.47 21.72
CA GLY A 142 0.91 3.44 22.75
C GLY A 142 0.83 2.01 22.20
N VAL A 143 0.51 1.05 23.07
CA VAL A 143 0.43 -0.37 22.70
C VAL A 143 -0.96 -0.70 22.14
N LYS A 144 -0.99 -1.29 20.94
CA LYS A 144 -2.21 -1.73 20.24
C LYS A 144 -1.96 -3.11 19.63
N PRO A 145 -2.99 -3.93 19.37
CA PRO A 145 -2.79 -5.23 18.72
C PRO A 145 -2.33 -5.06 17.26
N ILE A 146 -1.63 -6.06 16.70
CA ILE A 146 -1.18 -6.05 15.30
C ILE A 146 -2.32 -5.71 14.33
N ARG A 147 -3.53 -6.26 14.51
CA ARG A 147 -4.70 -5.93 13.66
C ARG A 147 -4.98 -4.43 13.57
N PHE A 148 -4.77 -3.69 14.66
CA PHE A 148 -4.95 -2.24 14.65
C PHE A 148 -3.91 -1.60 13.73
N ARG A 149 -2.64 -2.01 13.82
CA ARG A 149 -1.56 -1.54 12.94
C ARG A 149 -1.83 -1.86 11.48
N LEU A 150 -2.36 -3.04 11.18
CA LEU A 150 -2.73 -3.44 9.82
C LEU A 150 -3.82 -2.52 9.23
N HIS A 151 -4.87 -2.21 9.99
CA HIS A 151 -5.90 -1.28 9.53
C HIS A 151 -5.40 0.16 9.35
N ARG A 152 -4.29 0.55 10.01
CA ARG A 152 -3.70 1.88 9.82
C ARG A 152 -3.14 2.07 8.41
N PHE A 153 -2.67 1.01 7.74
CA PHE A 153 -2.20 1.10 6.36
C PHE A 153 -3.29 1.64 5.43
N GLU A 154 -4.46 0.98 5.41
CA GLU A 154 -5.59 1.39 4.57
C GLU A 154 -6.11 2.78 4.95
N ALA A 155 -6.38 3.01 6.23
CA ALA A 155 -6.89 4.30 6.70
C ALA A 155 -5.94 5.47 6.36
N HIS A 156 -4.63 5.28 6.49
CA HIS A 156 -3.63 6.30 6.15
C HIS A 156 -3.60 6.58 4.64
N TYR A 157 -3.68 5.54 3.82
CA TYR A 157 -3.77 5.67 2.36
C TYR A 157 -5.02 6.42 1.92
N VAL A 158 -6.20 6.07 2.46
CA VAL A 158 -7.44 6.77 2.13
C VAL A 158 -7.34 8.25 2.50
N GLN A 159 -6.88 8.55 3.73
CA GLN A 159 -6.74 9.94 4.21
C GLN A 159 -5.81 10.76 3.31
N HIS A 160 -4.63 10.24 2.99
CA HIS A 160 -3.64 11.01 2.22
C HIS A 160 -3.87 10.98 0.71
N THR A 161 -4.63 10.02 0.19
CA THR A 161 -5.15 10.10 -1.18
C THR A 161 -6.16 11.25 -1.31
N ILE A 162 -7.03 11.44 -0.31
CA ILE A 162 -7.92 12.62 -0.25
C ILE A 162 -7.10 13.92 -0.17
N GLN A 163 -6.02 13.93 0.60
CA GLN A 163 -5.13 15.10 0.65
C GLN A 163 -4.51 15.39 -0.72
N ILE A 164 -4.04 14.36 -1.45
CA ILE A 164 -3.53 14.49 -2.82
C ILE A 164 -4.61 15.06 -3.75
N ASP A 165 -5.85 14.56 -3.68
CA ASP A 165 -6.95 15.08 -4.50
C ASP A 165 -7.17 16.59 -4.28
N LYS A 166 -7.17 17.01 -3.01
CA LYS A 166 -7.29 18.44 -2.64
C LYS A 166 -6.11 19.26 -3.15
N THR A 167 -4.89 18.75 -3.01
CA THR A 167 -3.68 19.41 -3.52
C THR A 167 -3.76 19.58 -5.03
N LEU A 168 -4.16 18.53 -5.77
CA LEU A 168 -4.32 18.57 -7.22
C LEU A 168 -5.37 19.59 -7.66
N GLU A 169 -6.50 19.67 -6.97
CA GLU A 169 -7.51 20.70 -7.23
C GLU A 169 -6.94 22.11 -7.05
N ALA A 170 -6.28 22.36 -5.92
CA ALA A 170 -5.72 23.67 -5.58
C ALA A 170 -4.64 24.14 -6.57
N ILE A 171 -3.83 23.25 -7.13
CA ILE A 171 -2.80 23.61 -8.14
C ILE A 171 -3.34 23.66 -9.59
N GLY A 172 -4.67 23.61 -9.77
CA GLY A 172 -5.31 23.68 -11.09
C GLY A 172 -5.19 22.38 -11.90
N ARG A 173 -5.08 21.24 -11.21
CA ARG A 173 -4.91 19.88 -11.77
C ARG A 173 -6.02 18.92 -11.38
N ALA A 174 -7.21 19.44 -11.06
CA ALA A 174 -8.38 18.63 -10.73
C ALA A 174 -8.60 17.47 -11.73
N PRO A 175 -9.03 16.29 -11.26
CA PRO A 175 -9.17 15.11 -12.12
C PRO A 175 -10.32 15.29 -13.13
N THR A 176 -9.98 15.13 -14.41
CA THR A 176 -10.95 15.05 -15.51
C THR A 176 -11.79 13.77 -15.40
N GLU A 177 -12.88 13.69 -16.17
CA GLU A 177 -13.69 12.46 -16.27
C GLU A 177 -12.84 11.25 -16.66
N ALA A 178 -11.97 11.39 -17.67
CA ALA A 178 -11.07 10.32 -18.09
C ALA A 178 -10.17 9.84 -16.94
N ARG A 179 -9.63 10.75 -16.12
CA ARG A 179 -8.80 10.38 -14.95
C ARG A 179 -9.63 9.70 -13.85
N ARG A 180 -10.88 10.12 -13.65
CA ARG A 180 -11.80 9.47 -12.70
C ARG A 180 -12.12 8.03 -13.14
N LEU A 181 -12.37 7.81 -14.43
CA LEU A 181 -12.56 6.47 -15.00
C LEU A 181 -11.33 5.60 -14.85
N VAL A 182 -10.12 6.13 -15.12
CA VAL A 182 -8.87 5.41 -14.86
C VAL A 182 -8.77 5.00 -13.40
N ARG A 183 -9.07 5.88 -12.45
CA ARG A 183 -9.04 5.55 -11.01
C ARG A 183 -10.02 4.43 -10.65
N VAL A 184 -11.23 4.42 -11.24
CA VAL A 184 -12.18 3.30 -11.09
C VAL A 184 -11.57 1.99 -11.59
N LEU A 185 -10.94 1.98 -12.76
CA LEU A 185 -10.28 0.78 -13.29
C LEU A 185 -9.19 0.25 -12.36
N TYR A 186 -8.33 1.12 -11.83
CA TYR A 186 -7.28 0.72 -10.88
C TYR A 186 -7.87 0.12 -9.61
N ARG A 187 -8.87 0.78 -9.05
CA ARG A 187 -9.54 0.35 -7.82
C ARG A 187 -10.26 -1.00 -7.99
N ASP A 188 -10.93 -1.21 -9.12
CA ASP A 188 -11.65 -2.45 -9.39
C ASP A 188 -10.68 -3.60 -9.74
N LEU A 189 -9.48 -3.29 -10.27
CA LEU A 189 -8.40 -4.26 -10.46
C LEU A 189 -7.91 -4.86 -9.14
N ALA A 190 -7.96 -4.11 -8.04
CA ALA A 190 -7.51 -4.58 -6.72
C ALA A 190 -8.18 -5.89 -6.29
N ALA A 191 -9.48 -6.02 -6.54
CA ALA A 191 -10.23 -7.22 -6.17
C ALA A 191 -9.75 -8.43 -6.97
N VAL A 192 -9.42 -8.25 -8.24
CA VAL A 192 -8.90 -9.31 -9.13
C VAL A 192 -7.51 -9.76 -8.70
N GLU A 193 -6.65 -8.82 -8.32
CA GLU A 193 -5.27 -9.09 -7.89
C GLU A 193 -5.17 -9.79 -6.54
N MET A 194 -6.19 -9.64 -5.68
CA MET A 194 -6.27 -10.33 -4.38
C MET A 194 -7.01 -11.67 -4.45
N LEU A 195 -7.48 -12.09 -5.63
CA LEU A 195 -7.99 -13.47 -5.81
C LEU A 195 -6.83 -14.46 -5.70
N SER A 196 -7.08 -15.61 -5.05
CA SER A 196 -6.08 -16.67 -5.00
C SER A 196 -5.78 -17.23 -6.40
N SER A 197 -4.49 -17.41 -6.69
CA SER A 197 -3.96 -17.99 -7.95
C SER A 197 -4.41 -19.42 -8.20
N ASP A 198 -4.95 -20.08 -7.18
CA ASP A 198 -5.21 -21.52 -7.16
C ASP A 198 -6.69 -21.83 -7.45
N GLY A 199 -7.45 -20.82 -7.90
CA GLY A 199 -8.89 -20.86 -8.07
C GLY A 199 -9.39 -20.99 -9.52
N PHE A 200 -10.68 -21.31 -9.62
CA PHE A 200 -11.52 -21.13 -10.81
C PHE A 200 -11.30 -19.75 -11.46
N GLY A 201 -11.22 -19.70 -12.79
CA GLY A 201 -11.03 -18.45 -13.53
C GLY A 201 -9.58 -18.01 -13.76
N GLN A 202 -8.57 -18.76 -13.31
CA GLN A 202 -7.16 -18.36 -13.50
C GLN A 202 -6.77 -18.23 -14.97
N ARG A 203 -7.20 -19.19 -15.81
CA ARG A 203 -6.96 -19.15 -17.25
C ARG A 203 -7.58 -17.91 -17.89
N GLU A 204 -8.82 -17.61 -17.53
CA GLU A 204 -9.57 -16.47 -18.03
C GLU A 204 -8.92 -15.15 -17.58
N ARG A 205 -8.41 -15.07 -16.34
CA ARG A 205 -7.64 -13.91 -15.86
C ARG A 205 -6.33 -13.74 -16.62
N ASP A 206 -5.60 -14.82 -16.87
CA ASP A 206 -4.35 -14.80 -17.63
C ASP A 206 -4.60 -14.37 -19.09
N GLU A 207 -5.65 -14.89 -19.72
CA GLU A 207 -6.06 -14.50 -21.08
C GLU A 207 -6.48 -13.02 -21.15
N VAL A 208 -7.27 -12.54 -20.17
CA VAL A 208 -7.66 -11.13 -20.10
C VAL A 208 -6.45 -10.23 -19.86
N ALA A 209 -5.56 -10.58 -18.92
CA ALA A 209 -4.35 -9.82 -18.63
C ALA A 209 -3.45 -9.71 -19.87
N LYS A 210 -3.23 -10.83 -20.58
CA LYS A 210 -2.52 -10.84 -21.86
C LYS A 210 -3.18 -9.92 -22.89
N THR A 211 -4.50 -10.04 -23.09
CA THR A 211 -5.25 -9.24 -24.07
C THR A 211 -5.18 -7.75 -23.78
N ILE A 212 -5.27 -7.36 -22.50
CA ILE A 212 -5.11 -5.97 -22.07
C ILE A 212 -3.69 -5.48 -22.37
N GLY A 213 -2.67 -6.29 -22.06
CA GLY A 213 -1.26 -5.97 -22.37
C GLY A 213 -1.02 -5.76 -23.87
N ASP A 214 -1.54 -6.66 -24.71
CA ASP A 214 -1.42 -6.58 -26.17
C ASP A 214 -2.08 -5.28 -26.70
N ARG A 215 -3.30 -4.95 -26.25
CA ARG A 215 -4.01 -3.71 -26.63
C ARG A 215 -3.32 -2.44 -26.14
N ALA A 216 -2.77 -2.45 -24.92
CA ALA A 216 -2.02 -1.31 -24.42
C ALA A 216 -0.75 -1.05 -25.25
N ALA A 217 -0.09 -2.12 -25.73
CA ALA A 217 1.06 -2.00 -26.61
C ALA A 217 0.71 -1.47 -28.00
N GLU A 218 -0.49 -1.75 -28.52
CA GLU A 218 -0.98 -1.19 -29.79
C GLU A 218 -1.12 0.34 -29.72
N ILE A 219 -1.66 0.86 -28.61
CA ILE A 219 -1.84 2.32 -28.40
C ILE A 219 -0.51 3.06 -28.43
N ASN A 220 0.55 2.48 -27.85
CA ASN A 220 1.89 3.10 -27.81
C ASN A 220 2.62 3.10 -29.18
N ARG A 221 2.07 2.44 -30.20
CA ARG A 221 2.66 2.36 -31.55
C ARG A 221 1.99 3.30 -32.56
N THR A 222 0.90 3.96 -32.18
CA THR A 222 0.19 4.99 -32.94
C THR A 222 0.52 6.37 -32.42
#